data_AF-A0A848F1S2-F1
#
_entry.id   AF-A0A848F1S2-F1
#
_cell.length_a   1.000
_cell.length_b   1.000
_cell.length_c   1.000
_cell.angle_alpha   90.00
_cell.angle_beta   90.00
_cell.angle_gamma   90.00
#
_symmetry.space_group_name_H-M   'P 1'
#
loop_
_entity.id
_entity.type
_entity.pdbx_description
1 polymer ?
#
loop_
_entity_poly.entity_id
_entity_poly.type
_entity_poly.pdbx_seq_one_letter_code
_entity_poly.pdbx_strand_id
1 'polypeptide(L)' 'MEGVSFHELQVGDNIWFKSPYVSFSHWGTVESLNYNFEGKSYVNVKVGVETVLRAYENYTFIKED' A
#
# COMPACT_ATOMS: atom_id res chain seq x y z
N MET A 1 -2.89 9.16 -12.95
CA MET A 1 -2.17 7.92 -12.58
C MET A 1 -0.67 8.16 -12.54
N GLU A 2 -0.18 8.48 -11.36
CA GLU A 2 1.22 8.84 -11.10
C GLU A 2 1.85 7.81 -10.14
N GLY A 3 3.13 7.48 -10.37
CA GLY A 3 3.89 6.68 -9.42
C GLY A 3 4.17 7.48 -8.16
N VAL A 4 3.94 6.89 -6.99
CA VAL A 4 4.04 7.59 -5.70
C VAL A 4 5.03 6.88 -4.78
N SER A 5 5.80 7.66 -4.00
CA SER A 5 6.66 7.09 -2.96
C SER A 5 5.83 6.60 -1.78
N PHE A 6 6.31 5.58 -1.07
CA PHE A 6 5.69 5.12 0.17
C PHE A 6 5.45 6.27 1.16
N HIS A 7 6.41 7.19 1.28
CA HIS A 7 6.36 8.30 2.24
C HIS A 7 5.33 9.38 1.89
N GLU A 8 4.77 9.34 0.68
CA GLU A 8 3.76 10.27 0.20
C GLU A 8 2.34 9.71 0.35
N LEU A 9 2.21 8.43 0.70
CA LEU A 9 0.91 7.78 0.92
C LEU A 9 0.20 8.36 2.14
N GLN A 10 -1.08 8.61 1.99
CA GLN A 10 -1.94 9.12 3.06
C GLN A 10 -3.15 8.21 3.28
N VAL A 11 -3.71 8.24 4.49
CA VAL A 11 -4.97 7.54 4.79
C VAL A 11 -6.07 8.07 3.89
N GLY A 12 -6.80 7.16 3.24
CA GLY A 12 -7.84 7.48 2.26
C GLY A 12 -7.37 7.44 0.81
N ASP A 13 -6.05 7.32 0.55
CA ASP A 13 -5.55 7.21 -0.82
C ASP A 13 -5.98 5.90 -1.48
N ASN A 14 -6.55 6.01 -2.68
CA ASN A 14 -6.79 4.86 -3.55
C ASN A 14 -5.53 4.57 -4.37
N ILE A 15 -4.98 3.39 -4.19
CA ILE A 15 -3.69 3.00 -4.76
C ILE A 15 -3.77 1.63 -5.42
N TRP A 16 -3.03 1.51 -6.52
CA TRP A 16 -2.55 0.23 -6.99
C TRP A 16 -1.19 -0.04 -6.37
N PHE A 17 -0.99 -1.25 -5.89
CA PHE A 17 0.30 -1.64 -5.31
C PHE A 17 0.71 -3.04 -5.75
N LYS A 18 2.03 -3.23 -5.85
CA LYS A 18 2.64 -4.51 -6.23
C LYS A 18 3.88 -4.80 -5.39
N SER A 19 3.90 -6.00 -4.82
CA SER A 19 5.06 -6.54 -4.13
C SER A 19 6.13 -6.98 -5.13
N PRO A 20 7.43 -6.76 -4.84
CA PRO A 20 8.50 -7.28 -5.68
C PRO A 20 8.69 -8.80 -5.57
N TYR A 21 8.05 -9.45 -4.58
CA TYR A 21 8.27 -10.87 -4.26
C TYR A 21 7.20 -11.80 -4.83
N VAL A 22 6.08 -11.26 -5.34
CA VAL A 22 4.96 -12.02 -5.88
C VAL A 22 4.43 -11.39 -7.16
N SER A 23 3.84 -12.19 -8.02
CA SER A 23 3.39 -11.74 -9.34
C SER A 23 2.10 -10.91 -9.32
N PHE A 24 1.33 -10.97 -8.23
CA PHE A 24 0.03 -10.32 -8.12
C PHE A 24 0.13 -8.87 -7.62
N SER A 25 -0.88 -8.08 -8.00
CA SER A 25 -1.06 -6.69 -7.64
C SER A 25 -2.51 -6.41 -7.28
N HIS A 26 -2.76 -5.39 -6.48
CA HIS A 26 -4.09 -5.07 -6.01
C HIS A 26 -4.38 -3.57 -6.10
N TRP A 27 -5.64 -3.24 -6.34
CA TRP A 27 -6.18 -1.92 -6.03
C TRP A 27 -6.78 -1.94 -4.62
N GLY A 28 -6.64 -0.86 -3.89
CA GLY A 28 -7.25 -0.70 -2.58
C GLY A 28 -7.05 0.68 -1.98
N THR A 29 -7.61 0.89 -0.80
CA THR A 29 -7.57 2.17 -0.08
C THR A 29 -6.66 2.07 1.14
N VAL A 30 -5.76 3.03 1.32
CA VAL A 30 -4.89 3.09 2.50
C VAL A 30 -5.73 3.38 3.76
N GLU A 31 -5.67 2.50 4.75
CA GLU A 31 -6.40 2.64 6.02
C GLU A 31 -5.52 3.18 7.15
N SER A 32 -4.24 2.81 7.18
CA SER A 32 -3.32 3.25 8.23
C SER A 32 -1.85 3.08 7.84
N LEU A 33 -1.00 3.93 8.41
CA LEU A 33 0.46 3.82 8.36
C LEU A 33 0.97 3.25 9.68
N ASN A 34 1.85 2.26 9.62
CA ASN A 34 2.27 1.47 10.79
C ASN A 34 3.74 1.08 10.73
N TYR A 35 4.26 0.59 11.86
CA TYR A 35 5.58 -0.04 11.98
C TYR A 35 5.42 -1.47 12.50
N ASN A 36 6.21 -2.42 11.98
CA ASN A 36 6.24 -3.77 12.52
C ASN A 36 7.18 -3.85 13.75
N PHE A 37 7.26 -5.00 14.41
CA PHE A 37 8.13 -5.20 15.58
C PHE A 37 9.64 -5.05 15.27
N GLU A 38 10.03 -5.07 14.00
CA GLU A 38 11.41 -4.82 13.53
C GLU A 38 11.66 -3.35 13.17
N GLY A 39 10.66 -2.47 13.34
CA GLY A 39 10.74 -1.06 12.98
C GLY A 39 10.58 -0.75 11.49
N LYS A 40 10.17 -1.73 10.66
CA LYS A 40 9.90 -1.49 9.23
C LYS A 40 8.52 -0.89 9.02
N SER A 41 8.45 0.19 8.24
CA SER A 41 7.19 0.85 7.92
C SER A 41 6.38 0.03 6.91
N TYR A 42 5.07 0.05 7.09
CA TYR A 42 4.12 -0.51 6.13
C TYR A 42 2.79 0.25 6.19
N VAL A 43 2.03 0.19 5.10
CA VAL A 43 0.64 0.64 5.07
C VAL A 43 -0.30 -0.55 5.07
N ASN A 44 -1.41 -0.44 5.80
CA ASN A 44 -2.54 -1.35 5.64
C ASN A 44 -3.42 -0.81 4.51
N VAL A 45 -3.73 -1.67 3.54
CA VAL A 45 -4.53 -1.35 2.37
C VAL A 45 -5.75 -2.25 2.35
N LYS A 46 -6.94 -1.66 2.39
CA LYS A 46 -8.20 -2.37 2.23
C LYS A 46 -8.41 -2.73 0.76
N VAL A 47 -8.51 -4.02 0.48
CA VAL A 47 -8.72 -4.60 -0.85
C VAL A 47 -10.06 -5.31 -0.85
N GLY A 48 -11.03 -4.78 -1.60
CA GLY A 48 -12.39 -5.31 -1.60
C GLY A 48 -13.13 -5.05 -0.28
N VAL A 49 -14.00 -5.97 0.13
CA VAL A 49 -14.95 -5.73 1.23
C VAL A 49 -14.31 -5.94 2.62
N GLU A 50 -13.53 -7.02 2.78
CA GLU A 50 -13.06 -7.47 4.11
C GLU A 50 -11.55 -7.75 4.19
N THR A 51 -10.82 -7.67 3.07
CA THR A 51 -9.39 -8.02 3.06
C THR A 51 -8.54 -6.78 3.32
N VAL A 52 -7.64 -6.87 4.29
CA VAL A 52 -6.60 -5.85 4.53
C VAL A 52 -5.24 -6.47 4.26
N LEU A 53 -4.48 -5.86 3.35
CA LEU A 53 -3.13 -6.30 3.00
C LEU A 53 -2.09 -5.29 3.50
N ARG A 54 -0.92 -5.78 3.87
CA ARG A 54 0.23 -4.94 4.24
C ARG A 54 1.09 -4.69 3.01
N ALA A 55 1.29 -3.43 2.65
CA ALA A 55 2.25 -3.02 1.62
C ALA A 55 3.44 -2.30 2.27
N TYR A 56 4.65 -2.78 1.97
CA TYR A 56 5.89 -2.27 2.57
C TYR A 56 6.56 -1.21 1.67
N GLU A 57 7.51 -0.48 2.23
CA GLU A 57 8.23 0.60 1.55
C GLU A 57 8.84 0.21 0.19
N ASN A 58 9.25 -1.04 0.02
CA ASN A 58 9.88 -1.53 -1.21
C ASN A 58 8.90 -1.97 -2.30
N TYR A 59 7.59 -1.72 -2.11
CA TYR A 59 6.57 -2.05 -3.10
C TYR A 59 6.46 -0.92 -4.13
N THR A 60 5.90 -1.23 -5.29
CA THR A 60 5.53 -0.20 -6.27
C THR A 60 4.13 0.31 -5.97
N PHE A 61 3.93 1.61 -6.03
CA PHE A 61 2.65 2.27 -5.79
C PHE A 61 2.27 3.20 -6.95
N ILE A 62 1.01 3.17 -7.36
CA ILE A 62 0.41 4.11 -8.30
C ILE A 62 -0.85 4.65 -7.64
N LYS A 63 -0.99 5.97 -7.56
CA LYS A 63 -2.17 6.62 -6.98
C LYS A 63 -3.22 6.91 -8.05
N GLU A 64 -4.49 6.65 -7.72
CA GLU A 64 -5.65 7.12 -8.48
C GLU A 64 -5.96 8.56 -8.07
N ASP A 65 -6.18 9.44 -9.05
CA ASP A 65 -6.39 10.88 -8.87
C ASP A 65 -7.69 11.20 -8.10
#